data_AF-A0A2N5G831-F1
#
_entry.id   AF-A0A2N5G831-F1
#
_cell.length_a   1.000
_cell.length_b   1.000
_cell.length_c   1.000
_cell.angle_alpha   90.00
_cell.angle_beta   90.00
_cell.angle_gamma   90.00
#
_symmetry.space_group_name_H-M   'P 1'
#
loop_
_entity.id
_entity.type
_entity.pdbx_description
1 polymer ?
#
loop_
_entity_poly.entity_id
_entity_poly.type
_entity_poly.pdbx_seq_one_letter_code
_entity_poly.pdbx_strand_id
1 'polypeptide(L)'
;MIQSNSVKSYVLLGVGITALWLALKPNLNKIEFYSTKLRKKFMPGKQQQDALPPLEKAGHPDPEDIEDNKMVSEGAMYSVNYYNEVKQSR
;
A
#
# COMPACT_ATOMS: atom_id res chain seq x y z
N MET A 1 13.78 -54.16 -2.65
CA MET A 1 14.15 -52.99 -3.48
C MET A 1 12.94 -52.66 -4.36
N ILE A 2 12.07 -51.72 -3.94
CA ILE A 2 10.80 -51.43 -4.63
C ILE A 2 11.08 -50.38 -5.71
N GLN A 3 10.78 -50.75 -6.96
CA GLN A 3 11.08 -50.00 -8.17
C GLN A 3 10.10 -48.80 -8.33
N SER A 4 10.47 -47.63 -7.79
CA SER A 4 9.67 -46.39 -7.71
C SER A 4 9.77 -45.48 -8.96
N ASN A 5 9.95 -46.05 -10.15
CA ASN A 5 10.13 -45.25 -11.38
C ASN A 5 8.87 -45.10 -12.23
N SER A 6 7.90 -46.02 -12.13
CA SER A 6 6.69 -45.97 -12.96
C SER A 6 5.68 -44.92 -12.48
N VAL A 7 5.52 -44.74 -11.17
CA VAL A 7 4.62 -43.72 -10.58
C VAL A 7 5.06 -42.28 -10.88
N LYS A 8 6.37 -42.04 -11.05
CA LYS A 8 6.90 -40.70 -11.35
C LYS A 8 6.47 -40.23 -12.74
N SER A 9 6.47 -41.13 -13.73
CA SER A 9 6.10 -40.80 -15.11
C SER A 9 4.62 -40.46 -15.27
N TYR A 10 3.72 -41.21 -14.63
CA TYR A 10 2.28 -40.92 -14.67
C TYR A 10 1.91 -39.63 -13.94
N VAL A 11 2.56 -39.35 -12.80
CA VAL A 11 2.39 -38.07 -12.11
C VAL A 11 2.86 -36.90 -12.98
N LEU A 12 3.99 -37.05 -13.69
CA LEU A 12 4.50 -36.03 -14.61
C LEU A 12 3.53 -35.75 -15.77
N LEU A 13 2.96 -36.78 -16.36
CA LEU A 13 1.97 -36.65 -17.45
C LEU A 13 0.64 -36.04 -16.95
N GLY A 14 0.14 -36.46 -15.78
CA GLY A 14 -1.10 -35.93 -15.20
C GLY A 14 -0.98 -34.48 -14.73
N VAL A 15 0.16 -34.10 -14.15
CA VAL A 15 0.45 -32.72 -13.72
C VAL A 15 0.72 -31.81 -14.92
N GLY A 16 1.40 -32.31 -15.95
CA GLY A 16 1.71 -31.53 -17.16
C GLY A 16 0.45 -31.07 -17.92
N ILE A 17 -0.50 -31.97 -18.15
CA ILE A 17 -1.73 -31.67 -18.92
C ILE A 17 -2.63 -30.69 -18.16
N THR A 18 -2.77 -30.86 -16.85
CA THR A 18 -3.62 -29.99 -16.02
C THR A 18 -3.04 -28.59 -15.86
N ALA A 19 -1.72 -28.45 -15.76
CA ALA A 19 -1.03 -27.16 -15.74
C ALA A 19 -1.19 -26.39 -17.06
N LEU A 20 -1.06 -27.08 -18.20
CA LEU A 20 -1.25 -26.48 -19.53
C LEU A 20 -2.70 -25.99 -19.72
N TRP A 21 -3.69 -26.78 -19.29
CA TRP A 21 -5.11 -26.40 -19.38
C TRP A 21 -5.44 -25.17 -18.51
N LEU A 22 -4.86 -25.08 -17.31
CA LEU A 22 -4.99 -23.90 -16.46
C LEU A 22 -4.31 -22.66 -17.06
N ALA A 23 -3.14 -22.83 -17.69
CA ALA A 23 -2.40 -21.74 -18.32
C ALA A 23 -3.12 -21.16 -19.55
N LEU A 24 -3.86 -21.99 -20.31
CA LEU A 24 -4.62 -21.56 -21.48
C LEU A 24 -5.97 -20.92 -21.13
N LYS A 25 -6.42 -20.99 -19.88
CA LYS A 25 -7.74 -20.48 -19.47
C LYS A 25 -7.67 -18.96 -19.21
N PRO A 26 -8.56 -18.14 -19.78
CA PRO A 26 -8.52 -16.68 -19.66
C PRO A 26 -8.91 -16.12 -18.28
N ASN A 27 -9.22 -16.97 -17.29
CA ASN A 27 -9.75 -16.55 -15.99
C ASN A 27 -8.66 -16.46 -14.89
N LEU A 28 -7.48 -15.96 -15.28
CA LEU A 28 -6.28 -15.82 -14.44
C LEU A 28 -6.52 -14.88 -13.24
N ASN A 29 -7.45 -13.93 -13.38
CA ASN A 29 -7.79 -12.95 -12.33
C ASN A 29 -8.26 -13.60 -11.02
N LYS A 30 -8.97 -14.74 -11.11
CA LYS A 30 -9.41 -15.48 -9.91
C LYS A 30 -8.22 -16.17 -9.24
N ILE A 31 -7.29 -16.71 -10.02
CA ILE A 31 -6.08 -17.39 -9.50
C ILE A 31 -5.19 -16.37 -8.80
N GLU A 32 -5.00 -15.20 -9.41
CA GLU A 32 -4.25 -14.09 -8.81
C GLU A 32 -4.88 -13.64 -7.48
N PHE A 33 -6.20 -13.53 -7.41
CA PHE A 33 -6.89 -13.17 -6.18
C PHE A 33 -6.66 -14.19 -5.05
N TYR A 34 -6.75 -15.50 -5.35
CA TYR A 34 -6.52 -16.55 -4.36
C TYR A 34 -5.03 -16.66 -3.98
N SER A 35 -4.10 -16.54 -4.94
CA SER A 35 -2.67 -16.59 -4.67
C SER A 35 -2.23 -15.40 -3.81
N THR A 36 -2.78 -14.21 -4.07
CA THR A 36 -2.51 -13.01 -3.28
C THR A 36 -3.06 -13.13 -1.86
N LYS A 37 -4.25 -13.72 -1.67
CA LYS A 37 -4.81 -14.01 -0.34
C LYS A 37 -3.96 -15.00 0.45
N LEU A 38 -3.51 -16.07 -0.19
CA LEU A 38 -2.64 -17.07 0.44
C LEU A 38 -1.28 -16.45 0.80
N ARG A 39 -0.67 -15.70 -0.13
CA ARG A 39 0.59 -14.99 0.13
C ARG A 39 0.45 -14.02 1.30
N LYS A 40 -0.63 -13.23 1.37
CA LYS A 40 -0.89 -12.32 2.50
C LYS A 40 -1.09 -13.05 3.84
N LYS A 41 -1.68 -14.25 3.83
CA LYS A 41 -1.91 -15.04 5.05
C LYS A 41 -0.64 -15.70 5.58
N PHE A 42 0.23 -16.19 4.69
CA PHE A 42 1.45 -16.92 5.07
C PHE A 42 2.72 -16.08 5.09
N MET A 43 2.70 -14.94 4.42
CA MET A 43 3.81 -13.99 4.35
C MET A 43 3.23 -12.59 4.61
N PRO A 44 2.91 -12.27 5.88
CA PRO A 44 2.48 -10.93 6.29
C PRO A 44 3.68 -9.97 6.20
N GLY A 45 4.17 -9.73 4.99
CA GLY A 45 5.22 -8.77 4.73
C GLY A 45 4.64 -7.36 4.76
N LYS A 46 4.84 -6.65 5.87
CA LYS A 46 4.82 -5.18 6.05
C LYS A 46 3.88 -4.36 5.15
N GLN A 47 2.71 -4.86 4.78
CA GLN A 47 1.76 -4.15 3.94
C GLN A 47 0.87 -3.28 4.83
N GLN A 48 1.50 -2.35 5.56
CA GLN A 48 0.87 -1.31 6.37
C GLN A 48 1.99 -0.47 6.96
N GLN A 49 2.43 0.55 6.23
CA GLN A 49 3.08 1.75 6.76
C GLN A 49 3.34 2.80 5.67
N ASP A 50 3.32 2.43 4.38
CA ASP A 50 3.68 3.37 3.30
C ASP A 50 2.54 4.24 2.77
N ALA A 51 1.33 4.20 3.36
CA ALA A 51 0.20 5.00 2.87
C ALA A 51 0.01 6.33 3.61
N LEU A 52 0.65 6.52 4.75
CA LEU A 52 0.64 7.78 5.48
C LEU A 52 2.05 7.99 6.02
N PRO A 53 2.72 9.13 5.74
CA PRO A 53 3.92 9.47 6.50
C PRO A 53 3.57 9.38 7.99
N PRO A 54 4.51 8.99 8.87
CA PRO A 54 4.28 9.04 10.31
C PRO A 54 3.71 10.41 10.65
N LEU A 55 2.42 10.46 11.02
CA LEU A 55 1.82 11.68 11.52
C LEU A 55 2.39 11.83 12.92
N GLU A 56 3.58 12.44 13.02
CA GLU A 56 4.32 12.61 14.27
C GLU A 56 3.48 13.29 15.37
N LYS A 57 2.44 14.04 14.97
CA LYS A 57 1.50 14.73 15.86
C LYS A 57 0.04 14.22 15.78
N ALA A 58 -0.20 12.95 15.46
CA ALA A 58 -1.57 12.39 15.50
C ALA A 58 -1.99 12.02 16.94
N GLY A 59 -2.97 12.73 17.51
CA GLY A 59 -3.66 12.33 18.75
C GLY A 59 -3.12 12.91 20.06
N HIS A 60 -2.11 13.79 20.00
CA HIS A 60 -1.62 14.54 21.16
C HIS A 60 -1.22 15.97 20.71
N PRO A 61 -2.18 16.88 20.51
CA PRO A 61 -1.86 18.28 20.23
C PRO A 61 -1.14 18.85 21.45
N ASP A 62 0.09 19.31 21.26
CA ASP A 62 0.87 19.98 22.31
C ASP A 62 0.45 21.48 22.34
N PRO A 63 -0.22 21.94 23.41
CA PRO A 63 -0.70 23.32 23.50
C PRO A 63 0.43 24.36 23.59
N GLU A 64 1.66 23.95 23.89
CA GLU A 64 2.83 24.85 23.99
C GLU A 64 3.70 24.82 22.72
N ASP A 65 3.24 24.17 21.64
CA ASP A 65 3.98 24.13 20.39
C ASP A 65 4.03 25.52 19.72
N ILE A 66 5.20 26.14 19.81
CA ILE A 66 5.47 27.47 19.25
C ILE A 66 5.34 27.45 17.71
N GLU A 67 5.59 26.31 17.06
CA GLU A 67 5.48 26.18 15.61
C GLU A 67 4.02 26.18 15.15
N ASP A 68 3.11 25.58 15.92
CA ASP A 68 1.68 25.62 15.66
C ASP A 68 1.13 27.07 15.83
N ASN A 69 1.65 27.82 16.79
CA ASN A 69 1.31 29.24 16.99
C ASN A 69 1.76 30.14 15.82
N LYS A 70 2.88 29.79 15.17
CA LYS A 70 3.38 30.51 14.00
C LYS A 70 2.38 30.43 12.84
N MET A 71 1.84 29.25 12.56
CA MET A 71 0.85 29.05 11.48
C MET A 71 -0.40 29.92 11.66
N VAL A 72 -0.90 30.05 12.89
CA VAL A 72 -2.06 30.88 13.20
C VAL A 72 -1.73 32.37 13.05
N SER A 73 -0.55 32.78 13.51
CA SER A 73 -0.11 34.18 13.43
C SER A 73 0.06 34.66 11.98
N GLU A 74 0.55 33.80 11.09
CA GLU A 74 0.72 34.09 9.67
C GLU A 74 -0.63 34.31 8.96
N GLY A 75 -1.62 33.47 9.27
CA GLY A 75 -2.97 33.60 8.72
C GLY A 75 -3.70 34.87 9.20
N ALA A 76 -3.54 35.22 10.48
CA ALA A 76 -4.21 36.38 11.07
C ALA A 76 -3.77 37.72 10.46
N MET A 77 -2.50 37.84 10.06
CA MET A 77 -1.97 39.07 9.46
C MET A 77 -2.19 39.17 7.94
N TYR A 78 -2.56 38.08 7.26
CA TYR A 78 -2.62 38.03 5.80
C TYR A 78 -3.55 39.09 5.19
N SER A 79 -4.77 39.23 5.69
CA SER A 79 -5.75 40.19 5.16
C SER A 79 -5.32 41.64 5.36
N VAL A 80 -4.67 41.95 6.49
CA VAL A 80 -4.16 43.29 6.80
C VAL A 80 -2.99 43.63 5.88
N ASN A 81 -2.05 42.71 5.72
CA ASN A 81 -0.89 42.89 4.84
C ASN A 81 -1.34 43.05 3.38
N TYR A 82 -2.27 42.21 2.90
CA TYR A 82 -2.83 42.33 1.55
C TYR A 82 -3.51 43.69 1.32
N TYR A 83 -4.33 44.15 2.27
CA TYR A 83 -4.97 45.46 2.17
C TYR A 83 -3.94 46.60 2.15
N ASN A 84 -2.95 46.56 3.04
CA ASN A 84 -1.89 47.56 3.12
C ASN A 84 -1.07 47.59 1.83
N GLU A 85 -0.67 46.45 1.28
CA GLU A 85 0.01 46.39 -0.02
C GLU A 85 -0.85 47.02 -1.12
N VAL A 86 -2.12 46.64 -1.24
CA VAL A 86 -3.01 47.14 -2.30
C VAL A 86 -3.30 48.64 -2.19
N LYS A 87 -3.30 49.19 -0.97
CA LYS A 87 -3.66 50.60 -0.70
C LYS A 87 -2.48 51.53 -0.47
N GLN A 88 -1.36 51.07 0.05
CA GLN A 88 -0.14 51.87 0.28
C GLN A 88 0.87 51.81 -0.87
N SER A 89 0.77 50.83 -1.78
CA SER A 89 1.57 50.82 -3.03
C SER A 89 0.94 51.64 -4.17
N ARG A 90 -0.18 52.30 -3.90
CA ARG A 90 -0.85 53.27 -4.79
C ARG A 90 -0.70 54.68 -4.25
#